data_AF-A0A822F154-F1
#
_entry.id   AF-A0A822F154-F1
#
_cell.length_a   1.000
_cell.length_b   1.000
_cell.length_c   1.000
_cell.angle_alpha   90.00
_cell.angle_beta   90.00
_cell.angle_gamma   90.00
#
_symmetry.space_group_name_H-M   'P 1'
#
loop_
_entity.id
_entity.type
_entity.pdbx_description
1 polymer ?
#
loop_
_entity_poly.entity_id
_entity_poly.type
_entity_poly.pdbx_seq_one_letter_code
_entity_poly.pdbx_strand_id
1 'polypeptide(L)'
;LFSHNNKNYSLYFTKPEQLLDIFTEMEDKSLPLVEKSQYTSEILDKIHSTINNTITEQNHEVEQLQIQIDQLEELVKYEIEREIPCQNTLIHYKNEKNDPFIEQIKQSIEILYKKHVISDDIGISTIHMLQTIENKIKSLLNTIEQMDSSSIMEAEKFREIAIRTIERQEKLRQEKLMNELKHQKAFLRTSAPPYPKVLSVE
;
A
#
# COMPACT_ATOMS: atom_id res chain seq x y z
N LEU A 1 -11.15 27.54 122.89
CA LEU A 1 -10.28 27.55 121.69
C LEU A 1 -10.62 26.34 120.84
N PHE A 2 -11.52 26.49 119.88
CA PHE A 2 -11.47 25.85 118.56
C PHE A 2 -12.51 26.59 117.70
N SER A 3 -12.05 27.68 117.11
CA SER A 3 -12.72 28.30 115.97
C SER A 3 -12.59 27.31 114.80
N HIS A 4 -13.71 26.84 114.26
CA HIS A 4 -13.77 26.31 112.89
C HIS A 4 -15.00 26.91 112.22
N ASN A 5 -14.79 28.13 111.72
CA ASN A 5 -15.35 28.66 110.47
C ASN A 5 -16.70 28.06 110.05
N ASN A 6 -17.77 28.80 110.39
CA ASN A 6 -18.99 28.88 109.59
C ASN A 6 -18.61 29.35 108.17
N LYS A 7 -18.08 28.45 107.35
CA LYS A 7 -18.22 28.58 105.91
C LYS A 7 -19.66 28.19 105.65
N ASN A 8 -20.52 29.19 105.46
CA ASN A 8 -21.80 29.02 104.79
C ASN A 8 -21.51 28.38 103.42
N TYR A 9 -21.42 27.06 103.38
CA TYR A 9 -21.47 26.31 102.15
C TYR A 9 -22.93 26.38 101.71
N SER A 10 -23.25 27.44 100.96
CA SER A 10 -24.49 27.50 100.21
C SER A 10 -24.58 26.20 99.41
N LEU A 11 -25.55 25.36 99.75
CA LEU A 11 -25.80 24.13 99.01
C LEU A 11 -26.09 24.54 97.56
N TYR A 12 -25.26 24.06 96.63
CA TYR A 12 -25.40 24.35 95.20
C TYR A 12 -26.75 23.88 94.65
N PHE A 13 -27.37 22.89 95.30
CA PHE A 13 -28.69 22.37 94.97
C PHE A 13 -29.60 22.49 96.19
N THR A 14 -30.75 23.13 96.00
CA THR A 14 -31.77 23.36 97.04
C THR A 14 -32.99 22.45 96.84
N LYS A 15 -33.19 21.97 95.61
CA LYS A 15 -34.22 20.98 95.24
C LYS A 15 -33.58 19.84 94.46
N PRO A 16 -33.98 18.58 94.70
CA PRO A 16 -33.41 17.43 94.00
C PRO A 16 -33.65 17.46 92.47
N GLU A 17 -34.68 18.16 92.00
CA GLU A 17 -35.04 18.30 90.58
C GLU A 17 -34.00 19.11 89.77
N GLN A 18 -33.28 20.04 90.40
CA GLN A 18 -32.36 20.96 89.71
C GLN A 18 -31.21 20.26 88.99
N LEU A 19 -30.74 19.12 89.50
CA LEU A 19 -29.69 18.34 88.86
C LEU A 19 -30.23 17.57 87.64
N LEU A 20 -31.46 17.08 87.73
CA LEU A 20 -32.12 16.36 86.63
C LEU A 20 -32.44 17.31 85.48
N ASP A 21 -32.89 18.53 85.77
CA ASP A 21 -33.13 19.57 84.76
C ASP A 21 -31.84 19.95 84.02
N ILE A 22 -30.72 20.09 84.73
CA ILE A 22 -29.40 20.35 84.12
C ILE A 22 -28.94 19.17 83.25
N PHE A 23 -29.16 17.94 83.70
CA PHE A 23 -28.84 16.75 82.90
C PHE A 23 -29.72 16.67 81.65
N THR A 24 -31.01 16.98 81.77
CA THR A 24 -31.95 16.98 80.65
C THR A 24 -31.59 18.07 79.64
N GLU A 25 -31.25 19.28 80.09
CA GLU A 25 -30.79 20.36 79.20
C GLU A 25 -29.43 20.01 78.52
N MET A 26 -28.56 19.29 79.22
CA MET A 26 -27.31 18.78 78.66
C MET A 26 -27.56 17.69 77.64
N GLU A 27 -28.51 16.79 77.89
CA GLU A 27 -28.94 15.73 76.99
C GLU A 27 -29.57 16.32 75.72
N ASP A 28 -30.51 17.26 75.86
CA ASP A 28 -31.15 17.99 74.77
C ASP A 28 -30.14 18.69 73.84
N LYS A 29 -28.98 19.12 74.37
CA LYS A 29 -27.93 19.77 73.57
C LYS A 29 -26.89 18.80 73.02
N SER A 30 -26.58 17.73 73.75
CA SER A 30 -25.49 16.80 73.38
C SER A 30 -25.93 15.74 72.38
N LEU A 31 -27.14 15.19 72.51
CA LEU A 31 -27.64 14.14 71.63
C LEU A 31 -27.72 14.60 70.16
N PRO A 32 -28.32 15.77 69.84
CA PRO A 32 -28.39 16.25 68.46
C PRO A 32 -27.01 16.57 67.86
N LEU A 33 -26.03 16.91 68.70
CA LEU A 33 -24.65 17.13 68.25
C LEU A 33 -23.99 15.82 67.85
N VAL A 34 -24.22 14.75 68.62
CA VAL A 34 -23.75 13.39 68.28
C VAL A 34 -24.38 12.94 66.97
N GLU A 35 -25.71 13.05 66.84
CA GLU A 35 -26.42 12.70 65.60
C GLU A 35 -25.90 13.49 64.39
N LYS A 36 -25.72 14.80 64.54
CA LYS A 36 -25.19 15.65 63.47
C LYS A 36 -23.75 15.27 63.08
N SER A 37 -22.91 14.94 64.06
CA SER A 37 -21.53 14.51 63.80
C SER A 37 -21.48 13.17 63.06
N GLN A 38 -22.34 12.21 63.43
CA GLN A 38 -22.47 10.93 62.75
C GLN A 38 -22.98 11.11 61.32
N TYR A 39 -24.06 11.89 61.14
CA TYR A 39 -24.60 12.21 59.82
C TYR A 39 -23.55 12.88 58.92
N THR A 40 -22.77 13.82 59.47
CA THR A 40 -21.70 14.48 58.72
C THR A 40 -20.58 13.50 58.34
N SER A 41 -20.24 12.57 59.24
CA SER A 41 -19.27 11.50 58.97
C SER A 41 -19.74 10.59 57.82
N GLU A 42 -21.00 10.18 57.82
CA GLU A 42 -21.55 9.34 56.76
C GLU A 42 -21.56 10.05 55.39
N ILE A 43 -21.83 11.36 55.37
CA ILE A 43 -21.72 12.17 54.14
C ILE A 43 -20.27 12.21 53.66
N LEU A 44 -19.32 12.44 54.58
CA LEU A 44 -17.90 12.45 54.24
C LEU A 44 -17.44 11.11 53.64
N ASP A 45 -17.87 9.99 54.21
CA ASP A 45 -17.56 8.66 53.70
C ASP A 45 -18.14 8.44 52.30
N LYS A 46 -19.37 8.88 52.05
CA LYS A 46 -20.00 8.83 50.71
C LYS A 46 -19.24 9.69 49.70
N ILE A 47 -18.84 10.91 50.08
CA ILE A 47 -18.04 11.80 49.22
C ILE A 47 -16.70 11.15 48.91
N HIS A 48 -16.01 10.60 49.91
CA HIS A 48 -14.73 9.94 49.73
C HIS A 48 -14.84 8.72 48.81
N SER A 49 -15.87 7.90 48.98
CA SER A 49 -16.15 6.78 48.06
C SER A 49 -16.42 7.25 46.64
N THR A 50 -17.16 8.36 46.47
CA THR A 50 -17.47 8.91 45.15
C THR A 50 -16.20 9.42 44.46
N ILE A 51 -15.36 10.17 45.19
CA ILE A 51 -14.07 10.66 44.70
C ILE A 51 -13.18 9.50 44.27
N ASN A 52 -13.06 8.45 45.09
CA ASN A 52 -12.26 7.28 44.76
C ASN A 52 -12.75 6.59 43.49
N ASN A 53 -14.06 6.40 43.36
CA ASN A 53 -14.64 5.80 42.15
C ASN A 53 -14.36 6.66 40.91
N THR A 54 -14.57 7.98 41.00
CA THR A 54 -14.27 8.92 39.91
C THR A 54 -12.79 8.90 39.54
N ILE A 55 -11.87 8.85 40.50
CA ILE A 55 -10.43 8.74 40.22
C ILE A 55 -10.12 7.42 39.49
N THR A 56 -10.73 6.30 39.90
CA THR A 56 -10.50 5.01 39.23
C THR A 56 -11.05 5.01 37.80
N GLU A 57 -12.22 5.60 37.57
CA GLU A 57 -12.81 5.74 36.23
C GLU A 57 -11.95 6.64 35.34
N GLN A 58 -11.52 7.79 35.86
CA GLN A 58 -10.65 8.72 35.14
C GLN A 58 -9.29 8.09 34.80
N ASN A 59 -8.68 7.36 35.73
CA ASN A 59 -7.42 6.66 35.46
C ASN A 59 -7.59 5.60 34.36
N HIS A 60 -8.72 4.88 34.35
CA HIS A 60 -9.04 3.94 33.29
C HIS A 60 -9.19 4.66 31.93
N GLU A 61 -9.91 5.79 31.87
CA GLU A 61 -10.05 6.57 30.64
C GLU A 61 -8.71 7.08 30.12
N VAL A 62 -7.83 7.56 31.00
CA VAL A 62 -6.47 8.00 30.64
C VAL A 62 -5.66 6.85 30.03
N GLU A 63 -5.74 5.65 30.61
CA GLU A 63 -5.06 4.47 30.09
C GLU A 63 -5.59 4.06 28.70
N GLN A 64 -6.91 4.13 28.50
CA GLN A 64 -7.52 3.88 27.18
C GLN A 64 -7.09 4.92 26.15
N LEU A 65 -7.08 6.21 26.51
CA LEU A 65 -6.63 7.28 25.63
C LEU A 65 -5.16 7.11 25.24
N GLN A 66 -4.31 6.69 26.18
CA GLN A 66 -2.90 6.42 25.87
C GLN A 66 -2.76 5.29 24.85
N ILE A 67 -3.51 4.19 25.02
CA ILE A 67 -3.53 3.08 24.04
C ILE A 67 -3.98 3.58 22.66
N GLN A 68 -4.99 4.43 22.59
CA GLN A 68 -5.47 4.99 21.32
C GLN A 68 -4.44 5.89 20.65
N ILE A 69 -3.71 6.70 21.43
CA ILE A 69 -2.60 7.53 20.93
C ILE A 69 -1.53 6.62 20.33
N ASP A 70 -1.09 5.59 21.05
CA ASP A 70 -0.05 4.68 20.58
C ASP A 70 -0.46 3.98 19.27
N GLN A 71 -1.72 3.56 19.15
CA GLN A 71 -2.29 2.98 17.93
C GLN A 71 -2.30 3.98 16.77
N LEU A 72 -2.72 5.22 17.01
CA LEU A 72 -2.73 6.26 15.98
C LEU A 72 -1.31 6.62 15.53
N GLU A 73 -0.34 6.68 16.45
CA GLU A 73 1.06 6.91 16.11
C GLU A 73 1.63 5.79 15.24
N GLU A 74 1.28 4.52 15.51
CA GLU A 74 1.67 3.38 14.69
C GLU A 74 1.06 3.47 13.28
N LEU A 75 -0.24 3.81 13.18
CA LEU A 75 -0.91 4.02 11.90
C LEU A 75 -0.29 5.16 11.08
N VAL A 76 0.05 6.28 11.74
CA VAL A 76 0.72 7.41 11.08
C VAL A 76 2.10 7.00 10.57
N LYS A 77 2.89 6.27 11.36
CA LYS A 77 4.19 5.73 10.91
C LYS A 77 4.03 4.83 9.69
N TYR A 78 3.06 3.92 9.73
CA TYR A 78 2.76 3.03 8.62
C TYR A 78 2.36 3.79 7.34
N GLU A 79 1.51 4.82 7.45
CA GLU A 79 1.11 5.65 6.30
C GLU A 79 2.29 6.45 5.73
N ILE A 80 3.14 7.04 6.57
CA ILE A 80 4.35 7.76 6.14
C ILE A 80 5.30 6.80 5.40
N GLU A 81 5.55 5.62 5.95
CA GLU A 81 6.38 4.59 5.30
C GLU A 81 5.78 4.12 3.98
N ARG A 82 4.45 4.09 3.84
CA ARG A 82 3.77 3.76 2.57
C ARG A 82 3.82 4.92 1.56
N GLU A 83 3.76 6.16 2.03
CA GLU A 83 3.76 7.35 1.16
C GLU A 83 5.13 7.56 0.51
N ILE A 84 6.23 7.35 1.23
CA ILE A 84 7.60 7.57 0.73
C ILE A 84 7.90 6.81 -0.59
N PRO A 85 7.63 5.49 -0.72
CA PRO A 85 7.76 4.77 -1.99
C PRO A 85 6.87 5.32 -3.11
N CYS A 86 5.62 5.66 -2.79
CA CYS A 86 4.68 6.24 -3.75
C CYS A 86 5.16 7.61 -4.25
N GLN A 87 5.70 8.44 -3.37
CA GLN A 87 6.22 9.76 -3.75
C GLN A 87 7.52 9.63 -4.54
N ASN A 88 8.41 8.71 -4.17
CA ASN A 88 9.63 8.42 -4.93
C ASN A 88 9.34 7.90 -6.33
N THR A 89 8.38 6.98 -6.48
CA THR A 89 7.92 6.53 -7.80
C THR A 89 7.28 7.68 -8.59
N LEU A 90 6.42 8.49 -7.98
CA LEU A 90 5.81 9.65 -8.64
C LEU A 90 6.83 10.71 -9.07
N ILE A 91 7.87 10.95 -8.26
CA ILE A 91 8.98 11.85 -8.56
C ILE A 91 9.85 11.27 -9.69
N HIS A 92 10.10 9.97 -9.69
CA HIS A 92 10.79 9.29 -10.80
C HIS A 92 10.01 9.47 -12.12
N TYR A 93 8.70 9.19 -12.12
CA TYR A 93 7.84 9.44 -13.29
C TYR A 93 7.77 10.91 -13.72
N LYS A 94 7.82 11.87 -12.79
CA LYS A 94 7.80 13.31 -13.11
C LYS A 94 9.14 13.85 -13.61
N ASN A 95 10.26 13.27 -13.17
CA ASN A 95 11.60 13.68 -13.57
C ASN A 95 12.05 13.02 -14.87
N GLU A 96 11.50 11.85 -15.21
CA GLU A 96 11.68 11.18 -16.49
C GLU A 96 10.72 11.70 -17.58
N LYS A 97 10.67 13.03 -17.76
CA LYS A 97 10.01 13.61 -18.95
C LYS A 97 10.64 13.19 -20.29
N ASN A 98 11.81 12.54 -20.25
CA ASN A 98 12.54 12.04 -21.41
C ASN A 98 13.10 10.63 -21.14
N ASP A 99 12.30 9.70 -20.59
CA ASP A 99 12.70 8.30 -20.61
C ASP A 99 12.80 7.85 -22.09
N PRO A 100 14.01 7.52 -22.60
CA PRO A 100 14.17 7.05 -23.98
C PRO A 100 13.34 5.78 -24.26
N PHE A 101 13.03 5.00 -23.23
CA PHE A 101 12.19 3.81 -23.34
C PHE A 101 10.72 4.16 -23.64
N ILE A 102 10.16 5.16 -22.96
CA ILE A 102 8.80 5.65 -23.25
C ILE A 102 8.69 6.18 -24.69
N GLU A 103 9.73 6.86 -25.17
CA GLU A 103 9.74 7.37 -26.54
C GLU A 103 9.86 6.25 -27.59
N GLN A 104 10.66 5.22 -27.31
CA GLN A 104 10.71 4.01 -28.15
C GLN A 104 9.36 3.28 -28.20
N ILE A 105 8.66 3.19 -27.07
CA ILE A 105 7.32 2.59 -27.01
C ILE A 105 6.35 3.38 -27.89
N LYS A 106 6.32 4.71 -27.77
CA LYS A 106 5.45 5.55 -28.60
C LYS A 106 5.73 5.37 -30.09
N GLN A 107 7.00 5.35 -30.49
CA GLN A 107 7.39 5.12 -31.88
C GLN A 107 6.95 3.74 -32.38
N SER A 108 7.11 2.70 -31.56
CA SER A 108 6.66 1.35 -31.90
C SER A 108 5.15 1.27 -32.10
N ILE A 109 4.38 1.92 -31.22
CA ILE A 109 2.93 2.04 -31.32
C ILE A 109 2.54 2.77 -32.60
N GLU A 110 3.21 3.87 -32.95
CA GLU A 110 2.95 4.64 -34.16
C GLU A 110 3.20 3.80 -35.43
N ILE A 111 4.30 3.03 -35.46
CA ILE A 111 4.61 2.11 -36.57
C ILE A 111 3.52 1.05 -36.71
N LEU A 112 3.11 0.42 -35.60
CA LEU A 112 2.05 -0.59 -35.60
C LEU A 112 0.71 -0.01 -36.04
N TYR A 113 0.37 1.18 -35.56
CA TYR A 113 -0.84 1.90 -35.93
C TYR A 113 -0.87 2.16 -37.44
N LYS A 114 0.18 2.80 -38.00
CA LYS A 114 0.26 3.08 -39.45
C LYS A 114 0.24 1.84 -40.32
N LYS A 115 0.83 0.72 -39.85
CA LYS A 115 0.90 -0.53 -40.62
C LYS A 115 -0.45 -1.25 -40.70
N HIS A 116 -1.26 -1.18 -39.64
CA HIS A 116 -2.45 -2.01 -39.51
C HIS A 116 -3.77 -1.23 -39.49
N VAL A 117 -3.71 0.10 -39.39
CA VAL A 117 -4.86 1.02 -39.41
C VAL A 117 -4.67 2.01 -40.55
N ILE A 118 -5.62 2.03 -41.49
CA ILE A 118 -5.64 2.99 -42.60
C ILE A 118 -6.38 4.24 -42.10
N SER A 119 -5.67 5.11 -41.38
CA SER A 119 -6.16 6.42 -40.94
C SER A 119 -5.05 7.47 -41.09
N ASP A 120 -5.36 8.57 -41.78
CA ASP A 120 -4.47 9.73 -42.00
C ASP A 120 -4.60 10.81 -40.91
N ASP A 121 -5.11 10.45 -39.74
CA ASP A 121 -5.34 11.40 -38.65
C ASP A 121 -4.00 11.81 -38.00
N ILE A 122 -3.53 13.01 -38.36
CA ILE A 122 -2.32 13.61 -37.81
C ILE A 122 -2.62 14.10 -36.39
N GLY A 123 -1.84 13.62 -35.40
CA GLY A 123 -1.93 14.08 -34.01
C GLY A 123 -2.81 13.22 -33.09
N ILE A 124 -3.09 11.97 -33.45
CA ILE A 124 -3.77 11.03 -32.56
C ILE A 124 -2.95 10.80 -31.28
N SER A 125 -3.60 10.85 -30.12
CA SER A 125 -2.98 10.48 -28.84
C SER A 125 -2.53 9.02 -28.83
N THR A 126 -1.36 8.71 -28.26
CA THR A 126 -0.85 7.33 -28.11
C THR A 126 -1.87 6.39 -27.48
N ILE A 127 -2.67 6.88 -26.52
CA ILE A 127 -3.74 6.10 -25.88
C ILE A 127 -4.81 5.71 -26.90
N HIS A 128 -5.21 6.63 -27.77
CA HIS A 128 -6.21 6.36 -28.80
C HIS A 128 -5.67 5.40 -29.88
N MET A 129 -4.40 5.55 -30.27
CA MET A 129 -3.74 4.57 -31.17
C MET A 129 -3.80 3.16 -30.59
N LEU A 130 -3.47 3.01 -29.29
CA LEU A 130 -3.53 1.72 -28.59
C LEU A 130 -4.94 1.14 -28.55
N GLN A 131 -5.95 1.95 -28.25
CA GLN A 131 -7.36 1.51 -28.23
C GLN A 131 -7.80 0.98 -29.60
N THR A 132 -7.42 1.66 -30.68
CA THR A 132 -7.76 1.22 -32.04
C THR A 132 -7.04 -0.07 -32.41
N ILE A 133 -5.76 -0.20 -32.06
CA ILE A 133 -4.99 -1.45 -32.25
C ILE A 133 -5.65 -2.58 -31.47
N GLU A 134 -6.00 -2.37 -30.21
CA GLU A 134 -6.65 -3.35 -29.35
C GLU A 134 -7.99 -3.81 -29.94
N ASN A 135 -8.82 -2.88 -30.41
CA ASN A 135 -10.08 -3.18 -31.07
C ASN A 135 -9.87 -3.98 -32.36
N LYS A 136 -8.82 -3.67 -33.13
CA LYS A 136 -8.46 -4.43 -34.32
C LYS A 136 -8.05 -5.86 -33.99
N ILE A 137 -7.22 -6.04 -32.95
CA ILE A 137 -6.81 -7.37 -32.47
C ILE A 137 -8.04 -8.16 -32.02
N LYS A 138 -8.93 -7.56 -31.22
CA LYS A 138 -10.18 -8.21 -30.79
C LYS A 138 -11.05 -8.64 -31.97
N SER A 139 -11.19 -7.79 -32.98
CA SER A 139 -11.93 -8.12 -34.21
C SER A 139 -11.29 -9.27 -34.98
N LEU A 140 -9.96 -9.28 -35.12
CA LEU A 140 -9.24 -10.37 -35.78
C LEU A 140 -9.39 -11.70 -35.01
N LEU A 141 -9.28 -11.67 -33.69
CA LEU A 141 -9.46 -12.86 -32.85
C LEU A 141 -10.88 -13.42 -32.98
N ASN A 142 -11.89 -12.56 -32.88
CA ASN A 142 -13.28 -12.97 -33.09
C ASN A 142 -13.50 -13.55 -34.49
N THR A 143 -12.86 -12.97 -35.52
CA THR A 143 -12.92 -13.53 -36.88
C THR A 143 -12.33 -14.93 -36.91
N ILE A 144 -11.15 -15.14 -36.31
CA ILE A 144 -10.48 -16.45 -36.24
C ILE A 144 -11.34 -17.48 -35.50
N GLU A 145 -11.96 -17.10 -34.38
CA GLU A 145 -12.83 -17.98 -33.58
C GLU A 145 -14.09 -18.41 -34.36
N GLN A 146 -14.58 -17.59 -35.28
CA GLN A 146 -15.75 -17.86 -36.11
C GLN A 146 -15.42 -18.61 -37.42
N MET A 147 -14.14 -18.87 -37.73
CA MET A 147 -13.78 -19.55 -38.97
C MET A 147 -14.08 -21.05 -38.90
N ASP A 148 -14.76 -21.56 -39.93
CA ASP A 148 -15.00 -23.00 -40.09
C ASP A 148 -13.69 -23.79 -40.28
N SER A 149 -13.65 -25.01 -39.75
CA SER A 149 -12.48 -25.90 -39.81
C SER A 149 -12.01 -26.20 -41.25
N SER A 150 -12.92 -26.19 -42.22
CA SER A 150 -12.59 -26.35 -43.64
C SER A 150 -11.75 -25.18 -44.17
N SER A 151 -12.11 -23.95 -43.82
CA SER A 151 -11.40 -22.74 -44.23
C SER A 151 -10.01 -22.64 -43.58
N ILE A 152 -9.90 -23.09 -42.32
CA ILE A 152 -8.63 -23.17 -41.60
C ILE A 152 -7.70 -24.18 -42.29
N MET A 153 -8.20 -25.37 -42.63
CA MET A 153 -7.43 -26.41 -43.32
C MET A 153 -6.92 -25.95 -44.70
N GLU A 154 -7.74 -25.22 -45.45
CA GLU A 154 -7.31 -24.62 -46.73
C GLU A 154 -6.21 -23.58 -46.54
N ALA A 155 -6.37 -22.66 -45.57
CA ALA A 155 -5.38 -21.64 -45.26
C ALA A 155 -4.04 -22.24 -44.80
N GLU A 156 -4.07 -23.29 -43.98
CA GLU A 156 -2.88 -24.04 -43.56
C GLU A 156 -2.16 -24.69 -44.74
N LYS A 157 -2.92 -25.32 -45.64
CA LYS A 157 -2.36 -25.93 -46.86
C LYS A 157 -1.68 -24.89 -47.75
N PHE A 158 -2.30 -23.72 -47.94
CA PHE A 158 -1.69 -22.62 -48.69
C PHE A 158 -0.41 -22.10 -48.01
N ARG A 159 -0.43 -21.92 -46.68
CA ARG A 159 0.74 -21.49 -45.90
C ARG A 159 1.88 -22.49 -46.02
N GLU A 160 1.58 -23.78 -45.89
CA GLU A 160 2.58 -24.85 -45.99
C GLU A 160 3.20 -24.92 -47.39
N ILE A 161 2.40 -24.76 -48.44
CA ILE A 161 2.90 -24.68 -49.82
C ILE A 161 3.81 -23.46 -49.99
N ALA A 162 3.43 -22.29 -49.47
CA ALA A 162 4.24 -21.08 -49.56
C ALA A 162 5.59 -21.23 -48.86
N ILE A 163 5.60 -21.75 -47.62
CA ILE A 163 6.84 -22.03 -46.86
C ILE A 163 7.76 -22.97 -47.65
N ARG A 164 7.22 -24.11 -48.11
CA ARG A 164 7.99 -25.09 -48.90
C ARG A 164 8.55 -24.48 -50.19
N THR A 165 7.82 -23.54 -50.80
CA THR A 165 8.26 -22.86 -52.02
C THR A 165 9.44 -21.92 -51.73
N ILE A 166 9.37 -21.15 -50.66
CA ILE A 166 10.46 -20.27 -50.21
C ILE A 166 11.72 -21.10 -49.90
N GLU A 167 11.58 -22.20 -49.16
CA GLU A 167 12.71 -23.10 -48.84
C GLU A 167 13.37 -23.68 -50.09
N ARG A 168 12.57 -24.08 -51.09
CA ARG A 168 13.08 -24.57 -52.37
C ARG A 168 13.85 -23.50 -53.13
N GLN A 169 13.34 -22.27 -53.15
CA GLN A 169 14.00 -21.15 -53.81
C GLN A 169 15.33 -20.78 -53.14
N GLU A 170 15.38 -20.77 -51.81
CA GLU A 170 16.60 -20.51 -51.05
C GLU A 170 17.67 -21.57 -51.33
N LYS A 171 17.30 -22.86 -51.34
CA LYS A 171 18.22 -23.96 -51.68
C LYS A 171 18.77 -23.83 -53.10
N LEU A 172 17.90 -23.56 -54.08
CA LEU A 172 18.32 -23.32 -55.47
C LEU A 172 19.27 -22.13 -55.59
N ARG A 173 19.06 -21.06 -54.81
CA ARG A 173 19.93 -19.89 -54.79
C ARG A 173 21.31 -20.25 -54.22
N GLN A 174 21.35 -21.02 -53.13
CA GLN A 174 22.60 -21.47 -52.51
C GLN A 174 23.39 -22.40 -53.45
N GLU A 175 22.73 -23.34 -54.12
CA GLU A 175 23.38 -24.23 -55.09
C GLU A 175 23.95 -23.47 -56.28
N LYS A 176 23.20 -22.49 -56.83
CA LYS A 176 23.70 -21.63 -57.90
C LYS A 176 24.96 -20.87 -57.49
N LEU A 177 24.94 -20.25 -56.31
CA LEU A 177 26.10 -19.51 -55.78
C LEU A 177 27.31 -20.44 -55.62
N MET A 178 27.12 -21.64 -55.05
CA MET A 178 28.18 -22.63 -54.87
C MET A 178 28.76 -23.11 -56.21
N ASN A 179 27.90 -23.35 -57.21
CA ASN A 179 28.34 -23.76 -58.54
C ASN A 179 29.09 -22.64 -59.27
N GLU A 180 28.65 -21.39 -59.13
CA GLU A 180 29.33 -20.23 -59.68
C GLU A 180 30.72 -20.04 -59.05
N LEU A 181 30.84 -20.16 -57.72
CA LEU A 181 32.13 -20.10 -57.02
C LEU A 181 33.09 -21.22 -57.48
N LYS A 182 32.58 -22.45 -57.65
CA LYS A 182 33.36 -23.57 -58.20
C LYS A 182 33.82 -23.27 -59.62
N HIS A 183 32.93 -22.73 -60.45
CA HIS A 183 33.24 -22.38 -61.84
C HIS A 183 34.30 -21.27 -61.92
N GLN A 184 34.17 -20.20 -61.14
CA GLN A 184 35.18 -19.14 -61.04
C GLN A 184 36.54 -19.69 -60.56
N LYS A 185 36.55 -20.55 -59.53
CA LYS A 185 37.79 -21.18 -59.04
C LYS A 185 38.46 -22.07 -60.10
N ALA A 186 37.67 -22.82 -60.89
CA ALA A 186 38.19 -23.62 -61.98
C ALA A 186 38.75 -22.74 -63.11
N PHE A 187 38.01 -21.70 -63.51
CA PHE A 187 38.44 -20.72 -64.51
C PHE A 187 39.79 -20.09 -64.13
N LEU A 188 39.94 -19.62 -62.88
CA LEU A 188 41.19 -19.04 -62.36
C LEU A 188 42.36 -20.04 -62.35
N ARG A 189 42.09 -21.34 -62.16
CA ARG A 189 43.12 -22.40 -62.24
C ARG A 189 43.59 -22.65 -63.65
N THR A 190 42.71 -22.58 -64.64
CA THR A 190 43.04 -22.72 -66.06
C THR A 190 43.70 -21.48 -66.66
N SER A 191 43.37 -20.28 -66.16
CA SER A 191 43.99 -19.03 -66.60
C SER A 191 45.33 -18.73 -65.90
N ALA A 192 45.72 -19.53 -64.90
CA ALA A 192 47.01 -19.40 -64.25
C ALA A 192 48.12 -19.84 -65.21
N PRO A 193 49.17 -19.03 -65.43
CA PRO A 193 50.26 -19.39 -66.33
C PRO A 193 50.99 -20.65 -65.82
N PRO A 194 51.38 -21.59 -66.70
CA PRO A 194 52.11 -22.78 -66.29
C PRO A 194 53.46 -22.36 -65.69
N TYR A 195 53.73 -22.80 -64.45
CA TYR A 195 55.00 -22.52 -63.77
C TYR A 195 56.19 -23.02 -64.60
N PRO A 196 57.31 -22.26 -64.69
CA PRO A 196 58.49 -22.71 -65.42
C PRO A 196 59.09 -23.94 -64.74
N LYS A 197 59.43 -24.96 -65.54
CA LYS A 197 60.19 -26.13 -65.09
C LYS A 197 61.53 -25.64 -64.54
N VAL A 198 61.74 -25.77 -63.23
CA VAL A 198 63.05 -25.60 -62.62
C VAL A 198 63.91 -26.77 -63.11
N LEU A 199 64.82 -26.49 -64.05
CA LEU A 199 65.92 -27.40 -64.38
C LEU A 199 66.80 -27.50 -63.13
N SER A 200 66.74 -28.64 -62.46
CA SER A 200 67.77 -29.07 -61.52
C SER A 200 69.06 -29.26 -62.33
N VAL A 201 70.08 -28.45 -62.05
CA VAL A 201 71.45 -28.78 -62.44
C VAL A 201 72.33 -28.56 -61.21
N GLU A 202 73.02 -29.65 -60.89
CA GLU A 202 74.05 -29.86 -59.88
C GLU A 202 75.24 -28.90 -60.02
#